data_AF-A0A1G7WQL9-F1
#
_entry.id   AF-A0A1G7WQL9-F1
#
_cell.length_a   1.000
_cell.length_b   1.000
_cell.length_c   1.000
_cell.angle_alpha   90.00
_cell.angle_beta   90.00
_cell.angle_gamma   90.00
#
_symmetry.space_group_name_H-M   'P 1'
#
loop_
_entity.id
_entity.type
_entity.pdbx_description
1 polymer ?
#
loop_
_entity_poly.entity_id
_entity_poly.type
_entity_poly.pdbx_seq_one_letter_code
_entity_poly.pdbx_strand_id
1 'polypeptide(L)'
;MEKAVEKIQVLVDLFGYGIVELKVAYCLEFFSLPTRAYSIECHIVHFDATLYSWLYSPDFKFVFSEIEGGAGHAICFGDAGPKKNIYYQTMLNVIADYIFLKEKIFH
;
A
#
# COMPACT_ATOMS: atom_id res chain seq x y z
N MET A 1 15.16 3.55 16.05
CA MET A 1 15.45 4.13 14.73
C MET A 1 14.25 4.96 14.33
N GLU A 2 14.43 6.23 14.01
CA GLU A 2 13.38 7.06 13.41
C GLU A 2 13.04 6.46 12.05
N LYS A 3 11.81 5.96 11.88
CA LYS A 3 11.32 5.53 10.56
C LYS A 3 11.15 6.80 9.72
N ALA A 4 11.84 6.90 8.59
CA ALA A 4 11.65 8.01 7.66
C ALA A 4 10.23 7.92 7.10
N VAL A 5 9.45 8.99 7.29
CA VAL A 5 8.09 9.09 6.78
C VAL A 5 8.13 9.74 5.41
N GLU A 6 7.87 8.95 4.38
CA GLU A 6 7.74 9.41 3.00
C GLU A 6 6.29 9.81 2.70
N LYS A 7 6.12 10.71 1.71
CA LYS A 7 4.80 11.14 1.26
C LYS A 7 4.67 11.03 -0.25
N ILE A 8 3.54 10.53 -0.73
CA ILE A 8 3.19 10.43 -2.15
C ILE A 8 1.76 10.88 -2.38
N GLN A 9 1.47 11.18 -3.64
CA GLN A 9 0.13 11.41 -4.14
C GLN A 9 -0.15 10.36 -5.22
N VAL A 10 -1.24 9.62 -5.05
CA VAL A 10 -1.61 8.50 -5.91
C VAL A 10 -3.00 8.78 -6.48
N LEU A 11 -3.16 8.55 -7.78
CA LEU A 11 -4.44 8.61 -8.46
C LEU A 11 -4.99 7.20 -8.62
N VAL A 12 -6.22 6.97 -8.15
CA VAL A 12 -6.88 5.67 -8.20
C VAL A 12 -8.19 5.81 -8.97
N ASP A 13 -8.31 5.13 -10.10
CA ASP A 13 -9.58 5.05 -10.83
C ASP A 13 -10.50 4.01 -10.18
N LEU A 14 -11.59 4.48 -9.58
CA LEU A 14 -12.57 3.66 -8.89
C LEU A 14 -13.88 3.68 -9.68
N PHE A 15 -14.32 2.52 -10.13
CA PHE A 15 -15.55 2.39 -10.90
C PHE A 15 -16.75 3.05 -10.17
N GLY A 16 -17.43 3.99 -10.83
CA GLY A 16 -18.56 4.74 -10.26
C GLY A 16 -18.17 5.92 -9.34
N TYR A 17 -16.94 5.99 -8.85
CA TYR A 17 -16.39 7.14 -8.09
C TYR A 17 -15.47 8.04 -8.95
N GLY A 18 -14.99 7.52 -10.08
CA GLY A 18 -14.02 8.20 -10.94
C GLY A 18 -12.61 8.16 -10.36
N ILE A 19 -11.76 9.08 -10.82
CA ILE A 19 -10.39 9.20 -10.36
C ILE A 19 -10.38 9.90 -9.00
N VAL A 20 -9.92 9.18 -7.98
CA VAL A 20 -9.72 9.69 -6.63
C VAL A 20 -8.24 9.99 -6.41
N GLU A 21 -7.97 11.17 -5.85
CA GLU A 21 -6.62 11.56 -5.45
C GLU A 21 -6.39 11.27 -3.97
N LEU A 22 -5.37 10.48 -3.66
CA LEU A 22 -5.03 10.08 -2.31
C LEU A 22 -3.61 10.53 -1.94
N LYS A 23 -3.50 11.24 -0.82
CA LYS A 23 -2.21 11.57 -0.21
C LYS A 23 -1.87 10.46 0.77
N VAL A 24 -0.75 9.78 0.55
CA VAL A 24 -0.33 8.63 1.36
C VAL A 24 0.97 8.99 2.05
N ALA A 25 0.99 8.87 3.38
CA ALA A 25 2.23 8.85 4.16
C ALA A 25 2.60 7.38 4.39
N TYR A 26 3.87 7.02 4.24
CA TYR A 26 4.32 5.65 4.51
C TYR A 26 5.71 5.58 5.15
N CYS A 27 5.93 4.49 5.86
CA CYS A 27 7.23 4.10 6.39
C CYS A 27 7.64 2.76 5.79
N LEU A 28 8.88 2.66 5.36
CA LEU A 28 9.45 1.44 4.80
C LEU A 28 10.46 0.84 5.77
N GLU A 29 10.32 -0.46 6.02
CA GLU A 29 11.19 -1.22 6.90
C GLU A 29 11.67 -2.48 6.17
N PHE A 30 12.99 -2.67 6.10
CA PHE A 30 13.61 -3.81 5.43
C PHE A 30 13.90 -4.94 6.41
N PHE A 31 13.59 -6.17 5.99
CA PHE A 31 13.87 -7.40 6.71
C PHE A 31 14.60 -8.37 5.78
N SER A 32 15.59 -9.08 6.32
CA SER A 32 16.49 -9.92 5.50
C SER A 32 16.62 -11.36 6.00
N LEU A 33 15.55 -11.99 6.49
CA LEU A 33 15.58 -13.39 6.96
C LEU A 33 14.20 -14.07 6.84
N PRO A 34 14.02 -15.18 6.08
CA PRO A 34 14.97 -15.86 5.19
C PRO A 34 15.06 -15.27 3.76
N THR A 35 14.09 -14.46 3.33
CA THR A 35 14.08 -13.76 2.02
C THR A 35 14.15 -12.25 2.23
N ARG A 36 14.58 -11.51 1.20
CA ARG A 36 14.51 -10.03 1.22
C ARG A 36 13.05 -9.62 1.23
N ALA A 37 12.65 -8.90 2.27
CA ALA A 37 11.30 -8.41 2.42
C ALA A 37 11.29 -6.95 2.86
N TYR A 38 10.27 -6.22 2.45
CA TYR A 38 9.98 -4.87 2.91
C TYR A 38 8.59 -4.88 3.53
N SER A 39 8.47 -4.43 4.78
CA SER A 39 7.17 -4.07 5.37
C SER A 39 6.95 -2.58 5.16
N ILE A 40 5.77 -2.24 4.70
CA ILE A 40 5.36 -0.87 4.45
C ILE A 40 4.10 -0.61 5.27
N GLU A 41 4.20 0.38 6.15
CA GLU A 41 3.08 0.91 6.92
C GLU A 41 2.61 2.20 6.24
N CYS A 42 1.34 2.26 5.87
CA CYS A 42 0.74 3.37 5.14
C CYS A 42 -0.40 4.02 5.93
N HIS A 43 -0.57 5.31 5.73
CA HIS A 43 -1.66 6.13 6.24
C HIS A 43 -2.20 7.07 5.15
N ILE A 44 -3.50 7.04 4.88
CA ILE A 44 -4.17 8.01 4.01
C ILE A 44 -4.36 9.33 4.77
N VAL A 45 -3.65 10.37 4.32
CA VAL A 45 -3.67 11.69 4.93
C VAL A 45 -4.92 12.46 4.47
N HIS A 46 -5.56 13.17 5.41
CA HIS A 46 -6.70 14.06 5.13
C HIS A 46 -7.86 13.37 4.39
N PHE A 47 -8.29 12.21 4.86
CA PHE A 47 -9.48 11.55 4.30
C PHE A 47 -10.78 12.14 4.87
N ASP A 48 -11.81 12.21 4.04
CA ASP A 48 -13.18 12.51 4.45
C ASP A 48 -13.99 11.22 4.47
N ALA A 49 -14.37 10.75 5.67
CA ALA A 49 -15.15 9.53 5.84
C ALA A 49 -16.53 9.58 5.17
N THR A 50 -17.09 10.78 4.97
CA THR A 50 -18.39 10.96 4.32
C THR A 50 -18.29 10.83 2.80
N LEU A 51 -17.15 11.25 2.22
CA LEU A 51 -16.89 11.14 0.78
C LEU A 51 -16.38 9.74 0.41
N TYR A 52 -15.61 9.10 1.29
CA TYR A 52 -14.96 7.82 1.06
C TYR A 52 -15.60 6.70 1.88
N SER A 53 -16.91 6.48 1.71
CA SER A 53 -17.63 5.39 2.40
C SER A 53 -17.08 3.99 2.07
N TRP A 54 -16.34 3.87 0.96
CA TRP A 54 -15.64 2.66 0.57
C TRP A 54 -14.29 2.48 1.27
N LEU A 55 -13.72 3.53 1.90
CA LEU A 55 -12.46 3.44 2.60
C LEU A 55 -12.67 2.69 3.92
N TYR A 56 -12.21 1.45 3.97
CA TYR A 56 -12.38 0.58 5.14
C TYR A 56 -11.51 1.03 6.32
N SER A 57 -10.26 1.39 6.05
CA SER A 57 -9.32 1.90 7.04
C SER A 57 -8.37 2.90 6.37
N PRO A 58 -8.05 4.05 7.00
CA PRO A 58 -7.01 4.94 6.50
C PRO A 58 -5.62 4.36 6.74
N ASP A 59 -5.47 3.48 7.74
CA ASP A 59 -4.23 2.80 8.08
C ASP A 59 -4.22 1.39 7.48
N PHE A 60 -3.12 1.03 6.83
CA PHE A 60 -2.93 -0.30 6.28
C PHE A 60 -1.45 -0.63 6.15
N LYS A 61 -1.14 -1.92 6.17
CA LYS A 61 0.22 -2.42 6.01
C LYS A 61 0.28 -3.47 4.92
N PHE A 62 1.39 -3.52 4.21
CA PHE A 62 1.67 -4.62 3.30
C PHE A 62 3.15 -4.98 3.28
N VAL A 63 3.42 -6.20 2.85
CA VAL A 63 4.77 -6.75 2.76
C VAL A 63 5.04 -7.12 1.31
N PHE A 64 6.16 -6.63 0.77
CA PHE A 64 6.79 -7.18 -0.42
C PHE A 64 7.82 -8.20 0.01
N SER A 65 7.80 -9.40 -0.57
CA SER A 65 8.88 -10.37 -0.39
C SER A 65 9.33 -10.93 -1.72
N GLU A 66 10.63 -11.11 -1.91
CA GLU A 66 11.16 -11.86 -3.05
C GLU A 66 10.71 -13.31 -3.02
N ILE A 67 10.38 -13.84 -4.20
CA ILE A 67 10.17 -15.27 -4.40
C ILE A 67 11.52 -15.90 -4.67
N GLU A 68 11.90 -16.92 -3.89
CA GLU A 68 13.16 -17.65 -4.10
C GLU A 68 13.23 -18.20 -5.53
N GLY A 69 14.31 -17.86 -6.26
CA GLY A 69 14.58 -18.39 -7.60
C GLY A 69 13.81 -17.74 -8.75
N GLY A 70 13.13 -16.60 -8.55
CA GLY A 70 12.38 -15.90 -9.60
C GLY A 70 12.55 -14.38 -9.61
N ALA A 71 12.13 -13.74 -10.71
CA ALA A 71 12.05 -12.27 -10.85
C ALA A 71 10.71 -11.70 -10.35
N GLY A 72 10.05 -12.42 -9.43
CA GLY A 72 8.73 -12.09 -8.93
C GLY A 72 8.74 -11.76 -7.45
N HIS A 73 7.72 -11.05 -6.99
CA HIS A 73 7.52 -10.74 -5.59
C HIS A 73 6.10 -11.11 -5.16
N ALA A 74 5.93 -11.41 -3.88
CA ALA A 74 4.61 -11.58 -3.27
C ALA A 74 4.23 -10.29 -2.53
N ILE A 75 2.95 -9.93 -2.60
CA ILE A 75 2.35 -8.84 -1.83
C ILE A 75 1.36 -9.43 -0.84
N CYS A 76 1.53 -9.14 0.44
CA CYS A 76 0.59 -9.54 1.49
C CYS A 76 0.08 -8.30 2.22
N PHE A 77 -1.24 -8.09 2.23
CA PHE A 77 -1.88 -7.01 2.99
C PHE A 77 -2.24 -7.49 4.40
N GLY A 78 -1.68 -6.84 5.42
CA GLY A 78 -1.98 -7.13 6.82
C GLY A 78 -3.30 -6.50 7.30
N ASP A 79 -3.80 -6.98 8.44
CA ASP A 79 -4.98 -6.46 9.17
C ASP A 79 -6.27 -6.35 8.33
N ALA A 80 -6.34 -7.20 7.32
CA ALA A 80 -7.45 -7.26 6.39
C ALA A 80 -8.60 -8.10 6.95
N GLY A 81 -9.53 -7.47 7.69
CA GLY A 81 -10.79 -8.14 8.02
C GLY A 81 -11.50 -8.68 6.76
N PRO A 82 -12.37 -9.72 6.86
CA PRO A 82 -12.96 -10.42 5.72
C PRO A 82 -13.98 -9.59 4.90
N LYS A 83 -14.10 -8.28 5.15
CA LYS A 83 -15.13 -7.40 4.57
C LYS A 83 -14.55 -6.21 3.80
N LYS A 84 -13.45 -6.40 3.06
CA LYS A 84 -12.96 -5.37 2.14
C LYS A 84 -13.85 -5.30 0.91
N ASN A 85 -14.37 -4.13 0.58
CA ASN A 85 -15.01 -3.91 -0.72
C ASN A 85 -13.95 -3.83 -1.83
N ILE A 86 -14.39 -3.97 -3.08
CA ILE A 86 -13.51 -3.97 -4.25
C ILE A 86 -12.75 -2.65 -4.44
N TYR A 87 -13.33 -1.52 -4.05
CA TYR A 87 -12.68 -0.21 -4.18
C TYR A 87 -11.49 -0.08 -3.22
N TYR A 88 -11.67 -0.52 -1.98
CA TYR A 88 -10.59 -0.57 -1.01
C TYR A 88 -9.46 -1.49 -1.47
N GLN A 89 -9.78 -2.67 -2.02
CA GLN A 89 -8.76 -3.56 -2.55
C GLN A 89 -8.04 -2.97 -3.78
N THR A 90 -8.77 -2.27 -4.65
CA THR A 90 -8.19 -1.58 -5.82
C THR A 90 -7.22 -0.50 -5.38
N MET A 91 -7.62 0.34 -4.43
CA MET A 91 -6.75 1.35 -3.82
C MET A 91 -5.48 0.72 -3.24
N LEU A 92 -5.61 -0.35 -2.44
CA LEU A 92 -4.47 -1.05 -1.85
C LEU A 92 -3.47 -1.53 -2.90
N ASN A 93 -3.95 -2.14 -3.99
CA ASN A 93 -3.10 -2.62 -5.08
C ASN A 93 -2.38 -1.46 -5.78
N VAL A 94 -3.10 -0.40 -6.15
CA VAL A 94 -2.51 0.76 -6.85
C VAL A 94 -1.46 1.46 -6.00
N ILE A 95 -1.71 1.64 -4.71
CA ILE A 95 -0.72 2.25 -3.79
C ILE A 95 0.51 1.37 -3.64
N ALA A 96 0.33 0.04 -3.51
CA ALA A 96 1.44 -0.90 -3.41
C ALA A 96 2.31 -0.85 -4.68
N ASP A 97 1.71 -0.94 -5.86
CA ASP A 97 2.44 -0.88 -7.14
C ASP A 97 3.19 0.45 -7.31
N TYR A 98 2.57 1.57 -6.92
CA TYR A 98 3.21 2.87 -6.98
C TYR A 98 4.46 2.93 -6.08
N ILE A 99 4.36 2.45 -4.84
CA ILE A 99 5.48 2.43 -3.88
C ILE A 99 6.58 1.49 -4.38
N PHE A 100 6.21 0.30 -4.88
CA PHE A 100 7.16 -0.66 -5.45
C PHE A 100 8.04 -0.03 -6.53
N LEU A 101 7.40 0.67 -7.48
CA LEU A 101 8.08 1.33 -8.59
C LEU A 101 8.90 2.55 -8.13
N LYS A 102 8.34 3.38 -7.24
CA LYS A 102 9.02 4.59 -6.74
C LYS A 102 10.28 4.25 -5.96
N GLU A 103 10.20 3.30 -5.04
CA GLU A 103 11.30 2.91 -4.16
C GLU A 103 12.26 1.91 -4.81
N LYS A 104 12.00 1.50 -6.06
CA LYS A 104 12.81 0.52 -6.80
C LYS A 104 13.02 -0.75 -5.97
N ILE A 105 11.95 -1.25 -5.36
CA ILE A 105 12.02 -2.42 -4.48
C ILE A 105 12.58 -3.61 -5.28
N PHE A 106 13.68 -4.19 -4.78
CA PHE A 106 14.46 -5.29 -5.39
C PHE A 106 15.28 -4.94 -6.66
N HIS A 107 15.40 -3.65 -7.01
CA HIS A 107 16.20 -3.16 -8.14
C HIS A 107 17.47 -2.40 -7.72
#